data_AF-A0A6J4YEX7-F1
#
_entry.id   AF-A0A6J4YEX7-F1
#
_cell.length_a   1.000
_cell.length_b   1.000
_cell.length_c   1.000
_cell.angle_alpha   90.00
_cell.angle_beta   90.00
_cell.angle_gamma   90.00
#
_symmetry.space_group_name_H-M   'P 1'
#
loop_
_entity.id
_entity.type
_entity.pdbx_description
1 polymer ?
#
loop_
_entity_poly.entity_id
_entity_poly.type
_entity_poly.pdbx_seq_one_letter_code
_entity_poly.pdbx_strand_id
1 'polypeptide(L)'
;MNRIKSSFACSWLTQCVLYLVVVVGLASTSFAAQFDAPFMKAQQENKANWSKEDKALDKKLAALEQKFGKKPNIIFILTDDIGWGEVGWQYGGKRRGTPTPELDQIAAEGMAFSSHYRACA
;
A
#
# COMPACT_ATOMS: atom_id res chain seq x y z
N MET A 1 28.14 -32.06 58.98
CA MET A 1 27.55 -32.52 57.71
C MET A 1 26.57 -31.45 57.21
N ASN A 2 27.04 -30.37 56.55
CA ASN A 2 26.19 -29.32 55.95
C ASN A 2 27.01 -28.26 55.17
N ARG A 3 27.63 -28.61 54.03
CA ARG A 3 28.37 -27.61 53.21
C ARG A 3 28.37 -27.84 51.69
N ILE A 4 27.35 -28.51 51.13
CA ILE A 4 27.35 -28.90 49.68
C ILE A 4 26.20 -28.28 48.85
N LYS A 5 25.21 -27.60 49.46
CA LYS A 5 23.97 -27.23 48.75
C LYS A 5 23.93 -25.84 48.06
N SER A 6 24.95 -24.97 48.15
CA SER A 6 24.86 -23.61 47.57
C SER A 6 25.43 -23.46 46.14
N SER A 7 26.25 -24.41 45.67
CA SER A 7 26.88 -24.30 44.34
C SER A 7 25.93 -24.66 43.18
N PHE A 8 24.98 -25.56 43.42
CA PHE A 8 24.06 -26.06 42.37
C PHE A 8 22.98 -25.05 41.96
N ALA A 9 22.51 -24.19 42.87
CA ALA A 9 21.45 -23.21 42.56
C ALA A 9 21.96 -22.05 41.68
N CYS A 10 23.23 -21.65 41.84
CA CYS A 10 23.84 -20.56 41.07
C CYS A 10 24.08 -20.96 39.60
N SER A 11 24.49 -22.21 39.34
CA SER A 11 24.74 -22.72 37.98
C SER A 11 23.46 -22.87 37.14
N TRP A 12 22.29 -23.11 37.75
CA TRP A 12 21.04 -23.24 37.00
C TRP A 12 20.48 -21.87 36.59
N LEU A 13 20.59 -20.87 37.45
CA LEU A 13 20.16 -19.50 37.13
C LEU A 13 21.02 -18.88 36.02
N THR A 14 22.33 -19.08 36.04
CA THR A 14 23.22 -18.60 34.96
C THR A 14 22.99 -19.35 33.64
N GLN A 15 22.73 -20.66 33.69
CA GLN A 15 22.39 -21.45 32.50
C GLN A 15 21.04 -21.00 31.90
N CYS A 16 20.03 -20.72 32.73
CA CYS A 16 18.74 -20.20 32.26
C CYS A 16 18.87 -18.82 31.64
N VAL A 17 19.64 -17.91 32.24
CA VAL A 17 19.87 -16.56 31.67
C VAL A 17 20.64 -16.65 30.35
N LEU A 18 21.65 -17.51 30.25
CA LEU A 18 22.39 -17.74 29.02
C LEU A 18 21.48 -18.33 27.92
N TYR A 19 20.62 -19.29 28.27
CA TYR A 19 19.66 -19.87 27.34
C TYR A 19 18.64 -18.83 26.86
N LEU A 20 18.19 -17.95 27.75
CA LEU A 20 17.25 -16.87 27.43
C LEU A 20 17.91 -15.83 26.49
N VAL A 21 19.18 -15.48 26.73
CA VAL A 21 19.95 -14.60 25.85
C VAL A 21 20.19 -15.23 24.47
N VAL A 22 20.49 -16.53 24.40
CA VAL A 22 20.69 -17.25 23.12
C VAL A 22 19.37 -17.36 22.33
N VAL A 23 18.25 -17.65 23.01
CA VAL A 23 16.92 -17.72 22.37
C VAL A 23 16.46 -16.35 21.85
N VAL A 24 16.70 -15.28 22.61
CA VAL A 24 16.39 -13.92 22.17
C VAL A 24 17.31 -13.48 21.02
N GLY A 25 18.59 -13.85 21.07
CA GLY A 25 19.56 -13.56 20.00
C GLY A 25 19.22 -14.25 18.67
N LEU A 26 18.75 -15.49 18.69
CA LEU A 26 18.34 -16.24 17.50
C LEU A 26 17.02 -15.74 16.87
N ALA A 27 16.11 -15.17 17.67
CA ALA A 27 14.85 -14.61 17.16
C ALA A 27 15.02 -13.26 16.44
N SER A 28 16.20 -12.64 16.50
CA SER A 28 16.41 -11.25 16.07
C SER A 28 16.89 -11.07 14.61
N THR A 29 17.13 -12.15 13.85
CA THR A 29 17.75 -12.08 12.52
C THR A 29 16.84 -12.51 11.37
N SER A 30 15.51 -12.37 11.51
CA SER A 30 14.60 -12.55 10.36
C SER A 30 14.50 -11.27 9.53
N PHE A 31 15.58 -10.89 8.84
CA PHE A 31 15.49 -9.94 7.73
C PHE A 31 14.97 -10.68 6.50
N ALA A 32 13.65 -10.84 6.41
CA ALA A 32 13.00 -11.23 5.17
C ALA A 32 13.13 -10.07 4.15
N ALA A 33 13.37 -10.39 2.89
CA ALA A 33 13.34 -9.41 1.81
C ALA A 33 11.92 -8.81 1.74
N GLN A 34 11.78 -7.56 2.15
CA GLN A 34 10.51 -6.84 2.08
C GLN A 34 10.51 -5.97 0.82
N PHE A 35 9.94 -6.52 -0.26
CA PHE A 35 9.88 -5.88 -1.56
C PHE A 35 9.10 -4.54 -1.55
N ASP A 36 8.21 -4.33 -0.56
CA ASP A 36 7.36 -3.12 -0.44
C ASP A 36 7.67 -2.25 0.80
N ALA A 37 8.89 -2.30 1.33
CA ALA A 37 9.30 -1.48 2.48
C ALA A 37 8.92 0.03 2.39
N PRO A 38 9.09 0.73 1.24
CA PRO A 38 8.72 2.15 1.17
C PRO A 38 7.22 2.40 1.29
N PHE A 39 6.36 1.55 0.69
CA PHE A 39 4.91 1.69 0.81
C PHE A 39 4.44 1.52 2.26
N MET A 40 4.94 0.48 2.93
CA MET A 40 4.56 0.19 4.32
C MET A 40 4.99 1.32 5.27
N LYS A 41 6.17 1.91 5.05
CA LYS A 41 6.64 3.07 5.80
C LYS A 41 5.73 4.28 5.59
N ALA A 42 5.43 4.61 4.32
CA ALA A 42 4.52 5.71 4.00
C ALA A 42 3.13 5.51 4.60
N GLN A 43 2.61 4.27 4.60
CA GLN A 43 1.33 3.95 5.23
C GLN A 43 1.39 4.18 6.75
N GLN A 44 2.45 3.75 7.43
CA GLN A 44 2.61 3.95 8.87
C GLN A 44 2.66 5.43 9.24
N GLU A 45 3.41 6.23 8.48
CA GLU A 45 3.57 7.67 8.71
C GLU A 45 2.25 8.43 8.48
N ASN A 46 1.49 8.07 7.45
CA ASN A 46 0.32 8.84 7.03
C ASN A 46 -1.01 8.36 7.63
N LYS A 47 -1.07 7.14 8.18
CA LYS A 47 -2.32 6.54 8.71
C LYS A 47 -3.08 7.44 9.67
N ALA A 48 -2.38 8.14 10.57
CA ALA A 48 -3.01 9.02 11.55
C ALA A 48 -3.66 10.26 10.91
N ASN A 49 -3.09 10.76 9.81
CA ASN A 49 -3.65 11.88 9.06
C ASN A 49 -4.83 11.41 8.21
N TRP A 50 -4.70 10.30 7.50
CA TRP A 50 -5.79 9.71 6.71
C TRP A 50 -7.02 9.40 7.55
N SER A 51 -6.85 8.87 8.76
CA SER A 51 -7.97 8.63 9.67
C SER A 51 -8.72 9.91 10.11
N LYS A 52 -8.05 11.07 10.14
CA LYS A 52 -8.71 12.36 10.39
C LYS A 52 -9.49 12.82 9.16
N GLU A 53 -8.90 12.66 7.98
CA GLU A 53 -9.49 13.03 6.69
C GLU A 53 -10.73 12.18 6.37
N ASP A 54 -10.72 10.90 6.74
CA ASP A 54 -11.84 9.98 6.56
C ASP A 54 -13.15 10.55 7.12
N LYS A 55 -13.12 11.17 8.31
CA LYS A 55 -14.31 11.79 8.92
C LYS A 55 -14.90 12.93 8.08
N ALA A 56 -14.05 13.67 7.36
CA ALA A 56 -14.50 14.72 6.46
C ALA A 56 -15.01 14.15 5.13
N LEU A 57 -14.39 13.06 4.64
CA LEU A 57 -14.82 12.34 3.45
C LEU A 57 -16.17 11.67 3.65
N ASP A 58 -16.42 11.05 4.80
CA ASP A 58 -17.70 10.40 5.13
C ASP A 58 -18.87 11.38 5.03
N LYS A 59 -18.68 12.63 5.50
CA LYS A 59 -19.69 13.68 5.36
C LYS A 59 -19.98 14.03 3.90
N LYS A 60 -18.94 14.09 3.06
CA LYS A 60 -19.08 14.36 1.62
C LYS A 60 -19.77 13.19 0.92
N LEU A 61 -19.42 11.94 1.27
CA LEU A 61 -20.04 10.74 0.73
C LEU A 61 -21.53 10.68 1.09
N ALA A 62 -21.90 10.93 2.35
CA ALA A 62 -23.29 10.99 2.77
C ALA A 62 -24.08 12.08 2.02
N ALA A 63 -23.47 13.25 1.77
CA ALA A 63 -24.12 14.31 0.98
C ALA A 63 -24.32 13.91 -0.50
N LEU A 64 -23.37 13.19 -1.10
CA LEU A 64 -23.50 12.66 -2.46
C LEU A 64 -24.55 11.55 -2.53
N GLU A 65 -24.60 10.66 -1.53
CA GLU A 65 -25.62 9.62 -1.42
C GLU A 65 -27.03 10.21 -1.34
N GLN A 66 -27.21 11.25 -0.53
CA GLN A 66 -28.48 11.99 -0.47
C GLN A 66 -28.85 12.65 -1.80
N LYS A 67 -27.86 13.19 -2.52
CA LYS A 67 -28.09 13.89 -3.80
C LYS A 67 -28.43 12.94 -4.95
N PHE A 68 -27.80 11.77 -5.02
CA PHE A 68 -27.92 10.85 -6.16
C PHE A 68 -28.68 9.56 -5.84
N GLY A 69 -29.14 9.38 -4.59
CA GLY A 69 -29.87 8.21 -4.10
C GLY A 69 -29.05 6.92 -4.00
N LYS A 70 -27.74 6.98 -4.25
CA LYS A 70 -26.82 5.85 -4.23
C LYS A 70 -25.39 6.29 -3.93
N LYS A 71 -24.59 5.39 -3.38
CA LYS A 71 -23.15 5.60 -3.18
C LYS A 71 -22.40 5.68 -4.51
N PRO A 72 -21.42 6.58 -4.67
CA PRO A 72 -20.58 6.61 -5.86
C PRO A 72 -19.79 5.30 -6.00
N ASN A 73 -19.70 4.78 -7.23
CA ASN A 73 -18.90 3.61 -7.56
C ASN A 73 -17.63 4.07 -8.30
N ILE A 74 -16.49 3.51 -7.92
CA ILE A 74 -15.20 3.79 -8.56
C ILE A 74 -14.82 2.57 -9.38
N ILE A 75 -14.64 2.75 -10.70
CA ILE A 75 -14.15 1.73 -11.61
C ILE A 75 -12.77 2.15 -12.07
N PHE A 76 -11.77 1.33 -11.79
CA PHE A 76 -10.39 1.56 -12.23
C PHE A 76 -10.05 0.57 -13.35
N ILE A 77 -9.76 1.11 -14.53
CA ILE A 77 -9.38 0.34 -15.71
C ILE A 77 -7.90 0.61 -15.96
N LEU A 78 -7.07 -0.42 -15.85
CA LEU A 78 -5.65 -0.37 -16.18
C LEU A 78 -5.41 -1.21 -17.42
N THR A 79 -4.78 -0.60 -18.41
CA THR A 79 -4.42 -1.27 -19.67
C THR A 79 -2.93 -1.56 -19.69
N ASP A 80 -2.56 -2.76 -20.13
CA ASP A 80 -1.17 -3.15 -20.31
C ASP A 80 -0.63 -2.69 -21.67
N ASP A 81 0.65 -2.34 -21.74
CA ASP A 81 1.39 -1.96 -22.96
C ASP A 81 0.77 -0.85 -23.86
N ILE A 82 -0.15 -0.03 -23.33
CA ILE A 82 -0.67 1.13 -24.07
C ILE A 82 0.25 2.33 -23.87
N GLY A 83 0.94 2.69 -24.96
CA GLY A 83 1.80 3.87 -25.03
C GLY A 83 1.05 5.18 -25.30
N TRP A 84 1.78 6.28 -25.19
CA TRP A 84 1.27 7.60 -25.56
C TRP A 84 1.06 7.71 -27.08
N GLY A 85 -0.07 8.27 -27.50
CA GLY A 85 -0.45 8.42 -28.91
C GLY A 85 -1.05 7.17 -29.55
N GLU A 86 -1.44 6.16 -28.76
CA GLU A 86 -2.18 4.98 -29.26
C GLU A 86 -3.70 5.23 -29.29
N VAL A 87 -4.24 5.87 -28.25
CA VAL A 87 -5.69 6.16 -28.11
C VAL A 87 -6.11 7.42 -28.88
N GLY A 88 -7.38 7.50 -29.26
CA GLY A 88 -7.94 8.56 -30.11
C GLY A 88 -7.81 9.97 -29.52
N TRP A 89 -8.10 10.15 -28.22
CA TRP A 89 -7.99 11.45 -27.55
C TRP A 89 -6.55 12.00 -27.52
N GLN A 90 -5.54 11.13 -27.65
CA GLN A 90 -4.11 11.50 -27.74
C GLN A 90 -3.66 11.73 -29.19
N TYR A 91 -4.59 11.99 -30.11
CA TYR A 91 -4.36 12.14 -31.55
C TYR A 91 -3.89 10.86 -32.27
N GLY A 92 -3.92 9.71 -31.59
CA GLY A 92 -3.66 8.40 -32.16
C GLY A 92 -4.91 7.82 -32.80
N GLY A 93 -5.36 6.71 -32.23
CA GLY A 93 -6.62 6.04 -32.55
C GLY A 93 -6.88 5.89 -34.04
N LYS A 94 -7.80 6.69 -34.60
CA LYS A 94 -8.11 6.72 -36.04
C LYS A 94 -6.88 6.85 -36.93
N ARG A 95 -5.87 7.64 -36.54
CA ARG A 95 -4.62 7.82 -37.30
C ARG A 95 -3.70 6.60 -37.24
N ARG A 96 -3.82 5.77 -36.19
CA ARG A 96 -3.08 4.51 -36.00
C ARG A 96 -3.82 3.28 -36.55
N GLY A 97 -5.08 3.44 -36.95
CA GLY A 97 -5.94 2.34 -37.42
C GLY A 97 -6.83 1.71 -36.33
N THR A 98 -6.82 2.27 -35.11
CA THR A 98 -7.52 1.75 -33.93
C THR A 98 -8.45 2.81 -33.33
N PRO A 99 -9.62 3.09 -33.93
CA PRO A 99 -10.54 4.09 -33.37
C PRO A 99 -11.04 3.68 -31.97
N THR A 100 -10.99 4.59 -31.00
CA THR A 100 -11.44 4.38 -29.61
C THR A 100 -12.54 5.37 -29.20
N PRO A 101 -13.72 5.36 -29.86
CA PRO A 101 -14.72 6.42 -29.69
C PRO A 101 -15.27 6.53 -28.25
N GLU A 102 -15.35 5.42 -27.51
CA GLU A 102 -15.84 5.39 -26.13
C GLU A 102 -14.82 6.00 -25.16
N LEU A 103 -13.53 5.73 -25.36
CA LEU A 103 -12.46 6.36 -24.57
C LEU A 103 -12.34 7.85 -24.88
N ASP A 104 -12.57 8.23 -26.14
CA ASP A 104 -12.57 9.62 -26.57
C ASP A 104 -13.74 10.39 -25.93
N GLN A 105 -14.92 9.77 -25.85
CA GLN A 105 -16.09 10.32 -25.17
C GLN A 105 -15.84 10.49 -23.66
N ILE A 106 -15.29 9.48 -22.99
CA ILE A 106 -14.96 9.56 -21.56
C ILE A 106 -13.96 10.69 -21.28
N ALA A 107 -12.96 10.86 -22.15
CA ALA A 107 -11.99 11.95 -22.04
C ALA A 107 -12.64 13.33 -22.25
N ALA A 108 -13.64 13.43 -23.13
CA ALA A 108 -14.37 14.68 -23.41
C ALA A 108 -15.40 15.06 -22.33
N GLU A 109 -16.08 14.08 -21.74
CA GLU A 109 -17.06 14.29 -20.66
C GLU A 109 -16.38 14.47 -19.29
N GLY A 110 -15.16 13.94 -19.14
CA GLY A 110 -14.40 13.95 -17.90
C GLY A 110 -13.19 14.87 -17.94
N MET A 111 -12.08 14.35 -17.41
CA MET A 111 -10.80 15.04 -17.34
C MET A 111 -9.71 14.14 -17.92
N ALA A 112 -8.96 14.66 -18.89
CA ALA A 112 -7.83 13.99 -19.49
C ALA A 112 -6.51 14.54 -18.93
N PHE A 113 -5.58 13.65 -18.58
CA PHE A 113 -4.25 14.02 -18.07
C PHE A 113 -3.21 13.84 -19.18
N SER A 114 -2.62 14.93 -19.68
CA SER A 114 -1.59 14.89 -20.71
C SER A 114 -0.19 14.49 -20.20
N SER A 115 0.03 14.62 -18.90
CA SER A 115 1.34 14.42 -18.25
C SER A 115 1.24 13.40 -17.11
N HIS A 116 0.73 12.21 -17.43
CA HIS A 116 0.71 11.07 -16.51
C HIS A 116 1.97 10.23 -16.72
N TYR A 117 2.83 10.17 -15.69
CA TYR A 117 4.05 9.37 -15.72
C TYR A 117 3.89 8.11 -14.89
N ARG A 118 4.37 6.98 -15.42
CA ARG A 118 4.48 5.73 -14.68
C ARG A 118 5.83 5.69 -13.98
N ALA A 119 5.84 5.42 -12.67
CA ALA A 119 7.07 5.05 -11.98
C ALA A 119 7.42 3.61 -12.35
N CYS A 120 8.66 3.39 -12.80
CA CYS A 120 9.26 2.06 -12.82
C CYS A 120 10.09 1.93 -11.55
N ALA A 121 9.82 0.88 -10.76
CA ALA A 121 10.62 0.49 -9.60
C ALA A 121 11.48 -0.72 -9.97
#